data_AF-A0A8J6AKI3-F1
#
_entry.id   AF-A0A8J6AKI3-F1
#
_cell.length_a   1.000
_cell.length_b   1.000
_cell.length_c   1.000
_cell.angle_alpha   90.00
_cell.angle_beta   90.00
_cell.angle_gamma   90.00
#
_symmetry.space_group_name_H-M   'P 1'
#
loop_
_entity.id
_entity.type
_entity.pdbx_description
1 polymer ?
#
loop_
_entity_poly.entity_id
_entity_poly.type
_entity_poly.pdbx_seq_one_letter_code
_entity_poly.pdbx_strand_id
1 'polypeptide(L)'
;DYQEASNLEQFVTRFLLKETLNQLQSLQNSLECAMETTEEQTRQERQARDGSSDIEVQRSLCYFRQGPTKPEVLSIQWPGKRTSRRVQRHNSFSPNSPQFTVSGPGLLEEDNQWMTQINRLQKLIDKLEKKHIMLVQRQMSVREEDLEEFQLALKHYVESASSQSGCLRISIQKLSNESRYMIYEFWENSSVWNSHLQTNYSKTFQRSNVDFLETPELTSTMLVPEYSSPKPSPPTCIGYGVLFIISLYIY
;
A
#
# COMPACT_ATOMS: atom_id res chain seq x y z
N ASP A 1 11.53 21.64 1.50
CA ASP A 1 12.63 20.68 1.36
C ASP A 1 12.40 19.38 2.13
N TYR A 2 11.55 18.49 1.62
CA TYR A 2 11.40 17.16 2.25
C TYR A 2 12.65 16.29 2.03
N GLN A 3 13.27 16.39 0.85
CA GLN A 3 14.47 15.61 0.51
C GLN A 3 15.72 16.03 1.30
N GLU A 4 15.82 17.31 1.69
CA GLU A 4 16.95 17.83 2.49
C GLU A 4 16.72 17.72 4.00
N ALA A 5 15.51 17.31 4.44
CA ALA A 5 15.18 17.15 5.85
C ALA A 5 15.82 15.89 6.44
N SER A 6 16.04 15.88 7.75
CA SER A 6 16.61 14.72 8.46
C SER A 6 15.74 13.46 8.33
N ASN A 7 16.32 12.28 8.52
CA ASN A 7 15.57 11.02 8.48
C ASN A 7 14.37 11.00 9.45
N LEU A 8 14.52 11.64 10.62
CA LEU A 8 13.44 11.76 11.62
C LEU A 8 12.32 12.69 11.12
N GLU A 9 12.66 13.85 10.56
CA GLU A 9 11.65 14.78 10.02
C GLU A 9 10.91 14.20 8.82
N GLN A 10 11.62 13.49 7.94
CA GLN A 10 11.01 12.73 6.86
C GLN A 10 10.07 11.65 7.41
N PHE A 11 10.47 10.94 8.47
CA PHE A 11 9.62 9.94 9.12
C PHE A 11 8.37 10.58 9.73
N VAL A 12 8.51 11.65 10.51
CA VAL A 12 7.37 12.37 11.12
C VAL A 12 6.40 12.85 10.04
N THR A 13 6.92 13.39 8.94
CA THR A 13 6.10 13.82 7.81
C THR A 13 5.33 12.64 7.20
N ARG A 14 5.99 11.51 6.89
CA ARG A 14 5.32 10.29 6.38
C ARG A 14 4.26 9.79 7.37
N PHE A 15 4.59 9.76 8.66
CA PHE A 15 3.73 9.28 9.72
C PHE A 15 2.45 10.12 9.83
N LEU A 16 2.58 11.45 9.92
CA LEU A 16 1.44 12.36 10.04
C LEU A 16 0.54 12.33 8.81
N LEU A 17 1.12 12.24 7.61
CA LEU A 17 0.34 12.13 6.37
C LEU A 17 -0.44 10.80 6.34
N LYS A 18 0.19 9.69 6.70
CA LYS A 18 -0.47 8.38 6.80
C LYS A 18 -1.59 8.37 7.84
N GLU A 19 -1.34 8.94 9.01
CA GLU A 19 -2.35 9.03 10.07
C GLU A 19 -3.56 9.85 9.61
N THR A 20 -3.32 10.99 8.95
CA THR A 20 -4.39 11.83 8.39
C THR A 20 -5.21 11.07 7.34
N LEU A 21 -4.54 10.35 6.45
CA LEU A 21 -5.21 9.51 5.44
C LEU A 21 -6.09 8.45 6.09
N ASN A 22 -5.56 7.73 7.09
CA ASN A 22 -6.29 6.68 7.80
C ASN A 22 -7.52 7.24 8.52
N GLN A 23 -7.40 8.41 9.15
CA GLN A 23 -8.52 9.10 9.80
C GLN A 23 -9.61 9.46 8.78
N LEU A 24 -9.23 10.01 7.62
CA LEU A 24 -10.18 10.35 6.56
C LEU A 24 -10.90 9.13 5.98
N GLN A 25 -10.18 8.03 5.76
CA GLN A 25 -10.78 6.76 5.30
C GLN A 25 -11.73 6.16 6.33
N SER A 26 -11.39 6.24 7.62
CA SER A 26 -12.29 5.77 8.68
C SER A 26 -13.62 6.54 8.69
N LEU A 27 -13.56 7.87 8.52
CA LEU A 27 -14.75 8.70 8.42
C LEU A 27 -15.58 8.37 7.17
N GLN A 28 -14.93 8.10 6.04
CA GLN A 28 -15.60 7.65 4.82
C GLN A 28 -16.44 6.41 5.06
N ASN A 29 -15.81 5.37 5.60
CA ASN A 29 -16.45 4.07 5.79
C ASN A 29 -17.64 4.23 6.74
N SER A 30 -17.50 5.06 7.78
CA SER A 30 -18.60 5.36 8.70
C SER A 30 -19.76 6.09 8.01
N LEU A 31 -19.49 7.01 7.09
CA LEU A 31 -20.51 7.74 6.34
C LEU A 31 -21.22 6.83 5.35
N GLU A 32 -20.47 6.00 4.63
CA GLU A 32 -21.00 5.01 3.69
C GLU A 32 -21.95 4.04 4.41
N CYS A 33 -21.55 3.50 5.56
CA CYS A 33 -22.42 2.66 6.38
C CYS A 33 -23.69 3.39 6.88
N ALA A 34 -23.59 4.67 7.25
CA ALA A 34 -24.76 5.44 7.67
C ALA A 34 -25.70 5.72 6.48
N MET A 35 -25.16 5.97 5.30
CA MET A 35 -25.93 6.21 4.09
C MET A 35 -26.68 4.93 3.66
N GLU A 36 -25.99 3.79 3.61
CA GLU A 36 -26.60 2.48 3.32
C GLU A 36 -27.76 2.15 4.28
N THR A 37 -27.61 2.45 5.58
CA THR A 37 -28.69 2.18 6.54
C THR A 37 -29.90 3.09 6.32
N THR A 38 -29.71 4.38 5.98
CA THR A 38 -30.83 5.27 5.65
C THR A 38 -31.50 4.91 4.33
N GLU A 39 -30.74 4.44 3.33
CA GLU A 39 -31.27 3.98 2.05
C GLU A 39 -32.10 2.70 2.24
N GLU A 40 -31.58 1.73 2.99
CA GLU A 40 -32.27 0.49 3.31
C GLU A 40 -33.53 0.74 4.14
N GLN A 41 -33.47 1.67 5.12
CA GLN A 41 -34.65 2.07 5.90
C GLN A 41 -35.72 2.72 5.01
N THR A 42 -35.32 3.61 4.09
CA THR A 42 -36.26 4.26 3.15
C THR A 42 -36.89 3.26 2.18
N ARG A 43 -36.12 2.25 1.75
CA ARG A 43 -36.60 1.17 0.89
C ARG A 43 -37.59 0.27 1.62
N GLN A 44 -37.31 -0.11 2.87
CA GLN A 44 -38.24 -0.88 3.71
C GLN A 44 -39.53 -0.11 4.00
N GLU A 45 -39.46 1.21 4.25
CA GLU A 45 -40.64 2.05 4.44
C GLU A 45 -41.51 2.17 3.19
N ARG A 46 -40.91 2.15 1.98
CA ARG A 46 -41.66 2.13 0.70
C ARG A 46 -42.32 0.78 0.45
N GLN A 47 -41.62 -0.33 0.73
CA GLN A 47 -42.19 -1.68 0.63
C GLN A 47 -43.33 -1.91 1.62
N ALA A 48 -43.26 -1.31 2.82
CA ALA A 48 -44.33 -1.37 3.82
C ALA A 48 -45.59 -0.57 3.44
N ARG A 49 -45.51 0.36 2.47
CA ARG A 49 -46.66 1.16 2.00
C ARG A 49 -47.40 0.54 0.81
N ASP A 50 -46.76 -0.36 0.07
CA ASP A 50 -47.35 -1.02 -1.13
C ASP A 50 -47.96 -2.40 -0.82
N GLY A 51 -47.76 -2.93 0.39
CA GLY A 51 -48.36 -4.17 0.87
C GLY A 51 -49.72 -3.95 1.55
N SER A 52 -50.79 -3.94 0.77
CA SER A 52 -52.16 -4.05 1.30
C SER A 52 -52.39 -5.44 1.93
N SER A 53 -53.15 -5.43 3.04
CA SER A 53 -53.66 -6.54 3.87
C SER A 53 -52.64 -7.37 4.67
N ASP A 54 -52.27 -6.90 5.87
CA ASP A 54 -52.27 -7.65 7.15
C ASP A 54 -51.35 -6.93 8.18
N ILE A 55 -51.87 -5.84 8.77
CA ILE A 55 -51.05 -4.80 9.43
C ILE A 55 -50.73 -5.07 10.92
N GLU A 56 -51.27 -6.09 11.58
CA GLU A 56 -51.11 -6.22 13.04
C GLU A 56 -50.01 -7.17 13.54
N VAL A 57 -49.47 -8.07 12.72
CA VAL A 57 -48.47 -9.05 13.18
C VAL A 57 -47.02 -8.56 13.02
N GLN A 58 -46.75 -7.73 12.00
CA GLN A 58 -45.38 -7.28 11.69
C GLN A 58 -44.85 -6.20 12.65
N ARG A 59 -45.73 -5.38 13.23
CA ARG A 59 -45.37 -4.29 14.16
C ARG A 59 -44.83 -4.81 15.50
N SER A 60 -45.10 -6.08 15.83
CA SER A 60 -44.60 -6.74 17.04
C SER A 60 -43.15 -7.24 16.90
N LEU A 61 -42.73 -7.59 15.68
CA LEU A 61 -41.39 -8.16 15.42
C LEU A 61 -40.28 -7.10 15.33
N CYS A 62 -40.59 -5.84 15.01
CA CYS A 62 -39.58 -4.79 14.92
C CYS A 62 -39.09 -4.29 16.30
N TYR A 63 -39.91 -4.40 17.35
CA TYR A 63 -39.51 -4.03 18.72
C TYR A 63 -38.69 -5.13 19.43
N PHE A 64 -38.62 -6.35 18.89
CA PHE A 64 -38.00 -7.48 19.58
C PHE A 64 -36.51 -7.67 19.27
N ARG A 65 -35.94 -6.95 18.30
CA ARG A 65 -34.54 -7.14 17.87
C ARG A 65 -33.54 -6.16 18.47
N GLN A 66 -33.95 -5.26 19.37
CA GLN A 66 -33.05 -4.40 20.13
C GLN A 66 -32.87 -4.91 21.57
N GLY A 67 -31.75 -5.61 21.79
CA GLY A 67 -31.14 -5.74 23.10
C GLY A 67 -29.63 -5.56 22.95
N PRO A 68 -29.02 -4.68 23.75
CA PRO A 68 -28.26 -5.20 24.87
C PRO A 68 -28.81 -4.74 26.21
N THR A 69 -28.66 -5.61 27.19
CA THR A 69 -29.12 -5.51 28.57
C THR A 69 -28.60 -4.27 29.29
N LYS A 70 -29.52 -3.59 29.99
CA LYS A 70 -29.24 -2.57 31.01
C LYS A 70 -28.43 -3.19 32.16
N PRO A 71 -27.38 -2.55 32.70
CA PRO A 71 -26.89 -2.88 34.01
C PRO A 71 -27.85 -2.35 35.09
N GLU A 72 -28.01 -3.16 36.11
CA GLU A 72 -28.91 -3.04 37.25
C GLU A 72 -28.65 -1.77 38.09
N VAL A 73 -29.74 -1.17 38.55
CA VAL A 73 -29.82 0.13 39.23
C VAL A 73 -29.31 0.03 40.66
N LEU A 74 -28.39 0.93 41.07
CA LEU A 74 -28.28 1.34 42.46
C LEU A 74 -29.09 2.62 42.68
N SER A 75 -30.12 2.49 43.52
CA SER A 75 -31.12 3.49 43.86
C SER A 75 -30.53 4.63 44.71
N ILE A 76 -30.54 5.86 44.19
CA ILE A 76 -30.39 7.05 45.03
C ILE A 76 -31.63 7.94 44.83
N GLN A 77 -32.37 8.11 45.93
CA GLN A 77 -33.59 8.88 46.05
C GLN A 77 -33.27 10.38 46.03
N TRP A 78 -33.90 11.15 45.13
CA TRP A 78 -33.92 12.61 45.21
C TRP A 78 -35.37 13.12 45.19
N PRO A 79 -35.81 13.93 46.19
CA PRO A 79 -37.12 14.56 46.18
C PRO A 79 -37.15 15.76 45.22
N GLY A 80 -38.32 15.97 44.61
CA GLY A 80 -38.52 16.86 43.48
C GLY A 80 -38.22 18.34 43.69
N LYS A 81 -38.06 19.04 42.57
CA LYS A 81 -38.34 20.47 42.38
C LYS A 81 -38.43 20.78 40.88
N ARG A 82 -39.58 21.31 40.47
CA ARG A 82 -39.82 21.87 39.13
C ARG A 82 -38.81 22.98 38.83
N THR A 83 -38.13 22.92 37.69
CA THR A 83 -37.59 24.13 37.05
C THR A 83 -37.79 24.05 35.54
N SER A 84 -38.68 24.89 35.03
CA SER A 84 -38.81 25.16 33.60
C SER A 84 -37.61 26.04 33.21
N ARG A 85 -36.73 25.53 32.34
CA ARG A 85 -35.77 26.36 31.61
C ARG A 85 -36.05 26.22 30.13
N ARG A 86 -36.73 27.24 29.59
CA ARG A 86 -36.88 27.49 28.16
C ARG A 86 -35.47 27.73 27.60
N VAL A 87 -34.93 26.76 26.87
CA VAL A 87 -33.66 26.93 26.15
C VAL A 87 -33.92 27.82 24.95
N GLN A 88 -33.44 29.06 25.07
CA GLN A 88 -33.44 30.08 24.04
C GLN A 88 -32.42 29.69 22.97
N ARG A 89 -32.87 29.49 21.73
CA ARG A 89 -32.00 29.33 20.56
C ARG A 89 -31.21 30.61 20.36
N HIS A 90 -29.89 30.55 20.51
CA HIS A 90 -29.00 31.58 20.01
C HIS A 90 -28.32 31.05 18.74
N ASN A 91 -28.76 31.58 17.60
CA ASN A 91 -27.94 31.69 16.40
C ASN A 91 -26.81 32.69 16.70
N SER A 92 -25.56 32.28 16.53
CA SER A 92 -24.45 33.20 16.31
C SER A 92 -23.67 32.73 15.10
N PHE A 93 -23.90 33.45 14.01
CA PHE A 93 -23.22 33.38 12.73
C PHE A 93 -21.71 33.58 12.91
N SER A 94 -20.91 32.70 12.30
CA SER A 94 -19.50 32.97 12.04
C SER A 94 -19.40 33.54 10.62
N PRO A 95 -18.93 34.79 10.42
CA PRO A 95 -18.86 35.39 9.10
C PRO A 95 -17.52 35.03 8.47
N ASN A 96 -17.50 34.00 7.62
CA ASN A 96 -16.55 33.83 6.50
C ASN A 96 -16.93 32.54 5.76
N SER A 97 -17.96 32.61 4.92
CA SER A 97 -18.22 31.60 3.89
C SER A 97 -18.52 32.33 2.57
N PRO A 98 -17.85 31.99 1.45
CA PRO A 98 -18.16 32.58 0.16
C PRO A 98 -19.59 32.18 -0.23
N GLN A 99 -20.32 33.15 -0.76
CA GLN A 99 -21.76 33.14 -0.89
C GLN A 99 -22.28 31.96 -1.74
N PHE A 100 -23.16 31.16 -1.15
CA PHE A 100 -23.90 30.11 -1.83
C PHE A 100 -25.05 30.75 -2.62
N THR A 101 -24.85 31.01 -3.90
CA THR A 101 -25.96 31.28 -4.83
C THR A 101 -26.66 29.98 -5.16
N VAL A 102 -27.88 29.82 -4.63
CA VAL A 102 -28.86 28.83 -5.08
C VAL A 102 -29.25 29.14 -6.53
N SER A 103 -29.00 28.19 -7.44
CA SER A 103 -29.91 27.76 -8.52
C SER A 103 -29.19 26.85 -9.54
N GLY A 104 -29.54 25.56 -9.57
CA GLY A 104 -29.20 24.65 -10.68
C GLY A 104 -29.36 23.16 -10.34
N PRO A 105 -30.00 22.34 -11.20
CA PRO A 105 -30.07 20.89 -11.01
C PRO A 105 -28.75 20.26 -11.48
N GLY A 106 -27.78 20.11 -10.57
CA GLY A 106 -26.46 19.56 -10.86
C GLY A 106 -25.78 18.90 -9.65
N LEU A 107 -26.57 18.40 -8.68
CA LEU A 107 -26.10 17.87 -7.39
C LEU A 107 -25.54 16.44 -7.48
N LEU A 108 -24.60 16.16 -8.40
CA LEU A 108 -23.87 14.88 -8.43
C LEU A 108 -22.36 15.05 -8.58
N GLU A 109 -21.85 16.26 -8.78
CA GLU A 109 -20.41 16.48 -9.02
C GLU A 109 -19.61 16.85 -7.75
N GLU A 110 -20.24 17.38 -6.70
CA GLU A 110 -19.52 17.77 -5.46
C GLU A 110 -19.07 16.56 -4.61
N ASP A 111 -19.79 15.43 -4.67
CA ASP A 111 -19.50 14.22 -3.86
C ASP A 111 -18.17 13.53 -4.23
N ASN A 112 -17.57 13.85 -5.38
CA ASN A 112 -16.31 13.24 -5.84
C ASN A 112 -15.06 14.08 -5.51
N GLN A 113 -15.23 15.31 -5.01
CA GLN A 113 -14.09 16.20 -4.75
C GLN A 113 -13.25 15.71 -3.56
N TRP A 114 -13.89 15.20 -2.51
CA TRP A 114 -13.22 14.74 -1.30
C TRP A 114 -12.47 13.40 -1.54
N MET A 115 -13.07 12.46 -2.27
CA MET A 115 -12.40 11.24 -2.77
C MET A 115 -11.17 11.57 -3.62
N THR A 116 -11.27 12.62 -4.45
CA THR A 116 -10.13 13.11 -5.22
C THR A 116 -9.00 13.60 -4.31
N GLN A 117 -9.30 14.24 -3.18
CA GLN A 117 -8.28 14.65 -2.20
C GLN A 117 -7.64 13.45 -1.47
N ILE A 118 -8.43 12.44 -1.07
CA ILE A 118 -7.88 11.20 -0.51
C ILE A 118 -6.93 10.53 -1.51
N ASN A 119 -7.34 10.39 -2.76
CA ASN A 119 -6.52 9.78 -3.80
C ASN A 119 -5.25 10.60 -4.09
N ARG A 120 -5.31 11.93 -4.00
CA ARG A 120 -4.12 12.80 -4.10
C ARG A 120 -3.18 12.61 -2.91
N LEU A 121 -3.71 12.53 -1.68
CA LEU A 121 -2.94 12.31 -0.47
C LEU A 121 -2.26 10.94 -0.47
N GLN A 122 -2.97 9.88 -0.86
CA GLN A 122 -2.41 8.54 -1.06
C GLN A 122 -1.22 8.59 -2.03
N LYS A 123 -1.41 9.19 -3.22
CA LYS A 123 -0.33 9.34 -4.21
C LYS A 123 0.87 10.14 -3.68
N LEU A 124 0.66 11.11 -2.79
CA LEU A 124 1.74 11.85 -2.16
C LEU A 124 2.48 10.96 -1.15
N ILE A 125 1.76 10.22 -0.31
CA ILE A 125 2.35 9.26 0.64
C ILE A 125 3.17 8.21 -0.10
N ASP A 126 2.64 7.63 -1.18
CA ASP A 126 3.32 6.62 -2.00
C ASP A 126 4.61 7.18 -2.63
N LYS A 127 4.60 8.47 -3.03
CA LYS A 127 5.80 9.16 -3.53
C LYS A 127 6.82 9.45 -2.43
N LEU A 128 6.36 9.64 -1.19
CA LEU A 128 7.20 9.96 -0.04
C LEU A 128 7.77 8.71 0.61
N GLU A 129 7.08 7.57 0.53
CA GLU A 129 7.60 6.26 0.92
C GLU A 129 8.92 6.00 0.20
N LYS A 130 9.92 5.54 0.95
CA LYS A 130 11.21 5.23 0.36
C LYS A 130 11.00 4.07 -0.61
N LYS A 131 11.32 4.30 -1.88
CA LYS A 131 11.44 3.20 -2.83
C LYS A 131 12.58 2.30 -2.37
N HIS A 132 12.30 1.01 -2.32
CA HIS A 132 13.27 -0.02 -1.98
C HIS A 132 13.53 -0.86 -3.21
N ILE A 133 14.81 -0.96 -3.58
CA ILE A 133 15.27 -1.89 -4.61
C ILE A 133 15.35 -3.27 -3.96
N MET A 134 14.87 -4.27 -4.67
CA MET A 134 15.00 -5.67 -4.28
C MET A 134 16.33 -6.20 -4.84
N LEU A 135 17.28 -6.51 -3.96
CA LEU A 135 18.52 -7.21 -4.29
C LEU A 135 18.33 -8.70 -4.08
N VAL A 136 18.67 -9.49 -5.10
CA VAL A 136 18.67 -10.95 -5.06
C VAL A 136 20.08 -11.41 -5.36
N GLN A 137 20.65 -12.19 -4.45
CA GLN A 137 21.95 -12.81 -4.58
C GLN A 137 21.75 -14.32 -4.74
N ARG A 138 22.25 -14.90 -5.82
CA ARG A 138 22.18 -16.33 -6.10
C ARG A 138 23.59 -16.89 -6.18
N GLN A 139 23.83 -17.96 -5.44
CA GLN A 139 25.09 -18.69 -5.45
C GLN A 139 24.87 -20.05 -6.08
N MET A 140 25.74 -20.40 -7.02
CA MET A 140 25.67 -21.62 -7.83
C MET A 140 27.05 -22.28 -7.88
N SER A 141 27.15 -23.51 -7.40
CA SER A 141 28.33 -24.36 -7.56
C SER A 141 28.07 -25.34 -8.71
N VAL A 142 28.76 -25.16 -9.83
CA VAL A 142 28.51 -25.86 -11.10
C VAL A 142 29.50 -27.01 -11.25
N ARG A 143 29.05 -28.15 -11.76
CA ARG A 143 29.91 -29.29 -12.08
C ARG A 143 30.87 -28.92 -13.20
N GLU A 144 32.14 -29.34 -13.11
CA GLU A 144 33.14 -28.98 -14.12
C GLU A 144 32.78 -29.51 -15.52
N GLU A 145 32.17 -30.69 -15.60
CA GLU A 145 31.73 -31.32 -16.86
C GLU A 145 30.57 -30.60 -17.57
N ASP A 146 29.77 -29.83 -16.83
CA ASP A 146 28.57 -29.14 -17.35
C ASP A 146 28.76 -27.61 -17.47
N LEU A 147 30.01 -27.15 -17.35
CA LEU A 147 30.33 -25.72 -17.22
C LEU A 147 29.97 -24.91 -18.47
N GLU A 148 30.19 -25.45 -19.66
CA GLU A 148 29.94 -24.76 -20.93
C GLU A 148 28.43 -24.60 -21.18
N GLU A 149 27.67 -25.66 -20.98
CA GLU A 149 26.21 -25.68 -21.07
C GLU A 149 25.57 -24.74 -20.06
N PHE A 150 26.07 -24.74 -18.82
CA PHE A 150 25.62 -23.80 -17.78
C PHE A 150 25.89 -22.35 -18.20
N GLN A 151 27.08 -22.03 -18.72
CA GLN A 151 27.40 -20.66 -19.16
C GLN A 151 26.48 -20.18 -20.29
N LEU A 152 26.13 -21.07 -21.22
CA LEU A 152 25.18 -20.77 -22.29
C LEU A 152 23.77 -20.52 -21.73
N ALA A 153 23.30 -21.38 -20.83
CA ALA A 153 22.00 -21.23 -20.17
C ALA A 153 21.93 -19.93 -19.35
N LEU A 154 22.99 -19.62 -18.58
CA LEU A 154 23.13 -18.40 -17.80
C LEU A 154 23.12 -17.16 -18.70
N LYS A 155 23.86 -17.18 -19.81
CA LYS A 155 23.89 -16.07 -20.77
C LYS A 155 22.49 -15.79 -21.33
N HIS A 156 21.77 -16.82 -21.78
CA HIS A 156 20.41 -16.67 -22.29
C HIS A 156 19.44 -16.15 -21.22
N TYR A 157 19.57 -16.64 -19.98
CA TYR A 157 18.80 -16.15 -18.84
C TYR A 157 19.05 -14.65 -18.60
N VAL A 158 20.31 -14.21 -18.57
CA VAL A 158 20.67 -12.81 -18.34
C VAL A 158 20.18 -11.89 -19.45
N GLU A 159 20.33 -12.29 -20.71
CA GLU A 159 19.83 -11.52 -21.87
C GLU A 159 18.31 -11.32 -21.79
N SER A 160 17.58 -12.38 -21.43
CA SER A 160 16.13 -12.34 -21.26
C SER A 160 15.71 -11.50 -20.05
N ALA A 161 16.34 -11.72 -18.90
CA ALA A 161 16.03 -11.06 -17.64
C ALA A 161 16.36 -9.56 -17.67
N SER A 162 17.49 -9.18 -18.26
CA SER A 162 17.91 -7.77 -18.40
C SER A 162 17.00 -6.96 -19.32
N SER A 163 16.28 -7.64 -20.21
CA SER A 163 15.29 -7.03 -21.10
C SER A 163 13.91 -6.86 -20.43
N GLN A 164 13.71 -7.41 -19.22
CA GLN A 164 12.44 -7.30 -18.51
C GLN A 164 12.28 -5.90 -17.89
N SER A 165 11.08 -5.32 -18.04
CA SER A 165 10.71 -4.09 -17.32
C SER A 165 10.87 -4.26 -15.81
N GLY A 166 11.58 -3.32 -15.19
CA GLY A 166 11.86 -3.31 -13.75
C GLY A 166 13.07 -4.17 -13.33
N CYS A 167 13.78 -4.80 -14.27
CA CYS A 167 15.16 -5.26 -14.04
C CYS A 167 16.09 -4.04 -14.12
N LEU A 168 16.83 -3.75 -13.06
CA LEU A 168 17.71 -2.59 -12.98
C LEU A 168 19.14 -2.94 -13.40
N ARG A 169 19.63 -4.10 -12.95
CA ARG A 169 20.98 -4.60 -13.24
C ARG A 169 21.08 -6.08 -12.92
N ILE A 170 21.84 -6.81 -13.72
CA ILE A 170 22.34 -8.14 -13.38
C ILE A 170 23.86 -8.10 -13.45
N SER A 171 24.51 -8.67 -12.44
CA SER A 171 25.95 -8.74 -12.36
C SER A 171 26.36 -10.14 -11.97
N ILE A 172 27.34 -10.71 -12.68
CA ILE A 172 27.82 -12.06 -12.42
C ILE A 172 29.28 -11.97 -11.99
N GLN A 173 29.62 -12.69 -10.95
CA GLN A 173 30.97 -12.84 -10.45
C GLN A 173 31.31 -14.34 -10.42
N LYS A 174 32.34 -14.74 -11.17
CA LYS A 174 32.93 -16.08 -11.09
C LYS A 174 34.03 -16.06 -10.04
N LEU A 175 34.02 -17.03 -9.11
CA LEU A 175 35.11 -17.20 -8.15
C LEU A 175 36.23 -18.00 -8.83
N SER A 176 37.47 -17.53 -8.73
CA SER A 176 38.58 -18.04 -9.56
C SER A 176 39.16 -19.39 -9.12
N ASN A 177 38.76 -19.89 -7.95
CA ASN A 177 39.28 -21.12 -7.35
C ASN A 177 38.30 -22.31 -7.40
N GLU A 178 37.04 -22.08 -7.77
CA GLU A 178 35.98 -23.10 -7.81
C GLU A 178 35.04 -22.77 -8.98
N SER A 179 34.34 -23.75 -9.57
CA SER A 179 33.29 -23.54 -10.59
C SER A 179 32.02 -22.90 -9.98
N ARG A 180 32.22 -21.87 -9.14
CA ARG A 180 31.20 -21.19 -8.34
C ARG A 180 30.93 -19.80 -8.91
N TYR A 181 29.65 -19.51 -9.08
CA TYR A 181 29.13 -18.24 -9.59
C TYR A 181 28.28 -17.55 -8.53
N MET A 182 28.46 -16.24 -8.41
CA MET A 182 27.62 -15.34 -7.64
C MET A 182 26.90 -14.42 -8.61
N ILE A 183 25.58 -14.48 -8.63
CA ILE A 183 24.73 -13.64 -9.47
C ILE A 183 24.02 -12.64 -8.57
N TYR A 184 24.12 -11.36 -8.92
CA TYR A 184 23.45 -10.26 -8.25
C TYR A 184 22.41 -9.68 -9.20
N GLU A 185 21.14 -9.78 -8.84
CA GLU A 185 20.03 -9.23 -9.60
C GLU A 185 19.40 -8.08 -8.80
N PHE A 186 19.24 -6.93 -9.44
CA PHE A 186 18.61 -5.75 -8.87
C PHE A 186 17.27 -5.53 -9.56
N TRP A 187 16.20 -5.56 -8.77
CA TRP A 187 14.82 -5.41 -9.22
C TRP A 187 14.18 -4.17 -8.59
N GLU A 188 13.33 -3.47 -9.34
CA GLU A 188 12.69 -2.23 -8.89
C GLU A 188 11.92 -2.41 -7.56
N ASN A 189 11.30 -3.57 -7.36
CA ASN A 189 10.62 -3.94 -6.12
C ASN A 189 10.36 -5.46 -6.08
N SER A 190 9.84 -5.95 -4.94
CA SER A 190 9.53 -7.38 -4.74
C SER A 190 8.45 -7.90 -5.70
N SER A 191 7.48 -7.08 -6.12
CA SER A 191 6.43 -7.51 -7.05
C SER A 191 6.98 -7.84 -8.43
N VAL A 192 7.88 -7.00 -8.95
CA VAL A 192 8.56 -7.26 -10.24
C VAL A 192 9.38 -8.53 -10.18
N TRP A 193 10.14 -8.75 -9.10
CA TRP A 193 10.92 -9.98 -8.92
C TRP A 193 10.03 -11.23 -8.83
N ASN A 194 8.94 -11.18 -8.05
CA ASN A 194 8.00 -12.29 -7.96
C ASN A 194 7.35 -12.60 -9.32
N SER A 195 7.03 -11.58 -10.11
CA SER A 195 6.54 -11.74 -11.48
C SER A 195 7.60 -12.37 -12.39
N HIS A 196 8.86 -11.92 -12.28
CA HIS A 196 10.00 -12.49 -13.01
C HIS A 196 10.14 -13.99 -12.76
N LEU A 197 10.01 -14.47 -11.52
CA LEU A 197 10.07 -15.90 -11.18
C LEU A 197 8.98 -16.73 -11.89
N GLN A 198 7.89 -16.10 -12.33
CA GLN A 198 6.83 -16.78 -13.06
C GLN A 198 7.08 -16.90 -14.56
N THR A 199 8.05 -16.18 -15.11
CA THR A 199 8.37 -16.18 -16.54
C THR A 199 8.90 -17.53 -17.02
N ASN A 200 8.67 -17.83 -18.30
CA ASN A 200 9.10 -19.09 -18.89
C ASN A 200 10.63 -19.24 -18.84
N TYR A 201 11.38 -18.20 -19.19
CA TYR A 201 12.84 -18.27 -19.23
C TYR A 201 13.45 -18.39 -17.82
N SER A 202 12.87 -17.73 -16.79
CA SER A 202 13.30 -17.91 -15.39
C SER A 202 13.06 -19.35 -14.92
N LYS A 203 11.87 -19.91 -15.19
CA LYS A 203 11.55 -21.29 -14.82
C LYS A 203 12.40 -22.31 -15.57
N THR A 204 12.68 -22.07 -16.86
CA THR A 204 13.55 -22.94 -17.66
C THR A 204 14.97 -22.94 -17.08
N PHE A 205 15.52 -21.77 -16.73
CA PHE A 205 16.84 -21.67 -16.10
C PHE A 205 16.89 -22.36 -14.73
N GLN A 206 15.86 -22.17 -13.89
CA GLN A 206 15.76 -22.87 -12.60
C GLN A 206 15.68 -24.40 -12.75
N ARG A 207 15.01 -24.90 -13.79
CA ARG A 207 14.97 -26.35 -14.06
C ARG A 207 16.32 -26.86 -14.53
N SER A 208 16.99 -26.16 -15.45
CA SER A 208 18.32 -26.58 -15.93
C SER A 208 19.38 -26.57 -14.82
N ASN A 209 19.23 -25.73 -13.80
CA ASN A 209 20.12 -25.75 -12.63
C ASN A 209 20.14 -27.11 -11.91
N VAL A 210 19.09 -27.92 -12.01
CA VAL A 210 19.07 -29.28 -11.42
C VAL A 210 20.12 -30.18 -12.07
N ASP A 211 20.36 -29.98 -13.37
CA ASP A 211 21.30 -30.80 -14.14
C ASP A 211 22.75 -30.33 -13.95
N PHE A 212 22.96 -29.02 -13.76
CA PHE A 212 24.28 -28.40 -13.78
C PHE A 212 24.96 -28.24 -12.41
N LEU A 213 24.20 -28.17 -11.31
CA LEU A 213 24.74 -27.79 -10.01
C LEU A 213 25.18 -28.99 -9.17
N GLU A 214 26.36 -28.91 -8.56
CA GLU A 214 26.87 -29.88 -7.57
C GLU A 214 26.05 -29.87 -6.28
N THR A 215 25.60 -28.69 -5.89
CA THR A 215 24.78 -28.44 -4.69
C THR A 215 23.62 -27.54 -5.06
N PRO A 216 22.45 -27.65 -4.39
CA PRO A 216 21.31 -26.76 -4.63
C PRO A 216 21.70 -25.28 -4.60
N GLU A 217 21.05 -24.46 -5.45
CA GLU A 217 21.30 -23.02 -5.46
C GLU A 217 20.98 -22.39 -4.10
N LEU A 218 21.80 -21.45 -3.65
CA LEU A 218 21.53 -20.64 -2.45
C LEU A 218 21.05 -19.27 -2.90
N THR A 219 19.88 -18.84 -2.42
CA THR A 219 19.31 -17.53 -2.73
C THR A 219 19.17 -16.70 -1.46
N SER A 220 19.72 -15.49 -1.48
CA SER A 220 19.58 -14.48 -0.44
C SER A 220 18.91 -13.23 -1.02
N THR A 221 18.04 -12.59 -0.24
CA THR A 221 17.32 -11.40 -0.69
C THR A 221 17.42 -10.27 0.33
N MET A 222 17.47 -9.03 -0.15
CA MET A 222 17.57 -7.84 0.70
C MET A 222 16.84 -6.65 0.07
N LEU A 223 16.07 -5.91 0.88
CA LEU A 223 15.52 -4.62 0.48
C LEU A 223 16.56 -3.52 0.71
N VAL A 224 17.08 -2.98 -0.37
CA VAL A 224 18.06 -1.89 -0.36
C VAL A 224 17.32 -0.57 -0.54
N PRO A 225 17.45 0.40 0.37
CA PRO A 225 16.91 1.74 0.14
C PRO A 225 17.47 2.33 -1.16
N GLU A 226 16.60 2.86 -2.01
CA GLU A 226 17.05 3.65 -3.16
C GLU A 226 17.73 4.91 -2.61
N TYR A 227 19.06 4.99 -2.74
CA TYR A 227 19.81 6.18 -2.32
C TYR A 227 19.48 7.31 -3.29
N SER A 228 18.49 8.14 -2.94
CA SER A 228 18.34 9.47 -3.52
C SER A 228 19.50 10.32 -3.02
N SER A 229 20.66 10.26 -3.69
CA SER A 229 21.74 11.21 -3.40
C SER A 229 21.23 12.64 -3.65
N PRO A 230 21.45 13.59 -2.71
CA PRO A 230 21.40 14.99 -3.06
C PRO A 230 22.50 15.24 -4.11
N LYS A 231 22.16 16.00 -5.15
CA LYS A 231 22.99 16.24 -6.35
C LYS A 231 24.49 16.36 -6.03
N PRO A 232 25.38 15.70 -6.79
CA PRO A 232 26.81 15.86 -6.57
C PRO A 232 27.27 17.24 -7.07
N SER A 233 27.84 18.03 -6.17
CA SER A 233 28.93 18.97 -6.49
C SER A 233 30.19 18.14 -6.88
N PRO A 234 31.23 18.74 -7.51
CA PRO A 234 32.16 18.06 -8.42
C PRO A 234 33.01 16.95 -7.75
N PRO A 235 33.68 16.09 -8.54
CA PRO A 235 33.86 14.69 -8.20
C PRO A 235 34.93 14.51 -7.12
N THR A 236 34.47 14.31 -5.89
CA THR A 236 35.25 13.62 -4.86
C THR A 236 34.46 12.40 -4.40
N CYS A 237 34.61 11.34 -5.20
CA CYS A 237 34.75 9.94 -4.81
C CYS A 237 34.18 9.49 -3.45
N ILE A 238 32.90 9.71 -3.13
CA ILE A 238 32.23 9.00 -2.03
C ILE A 238 30.77 8.82 -2.41
N GLY A 239 30.40 7.66 -2.97
CA GLY A 239 29.00 7.37 -3.32
C GLY A 239 28.77 6.24 -4.33
N TYR A 240 29.83 5.75 -4.99
CA TYR A 240 29.74 4.64 -5.95
C TYR A 240 30.04 3.26 -5.33
N GLY A 241 30.28 3.15 -4.02
CA GLY A 241 30.90 1.97 -3.40
C GLY A 241 30.18 0.63 -3.62
N VAL A 242 28.84 0.56 -3.58
CA VAL A 242 28.13 -0.74 -3.66
C VAL A 242 27.89 -1.20 -5.11
N LEU A 243 27.75 -0.25 -6.04
CA LEU A 243 27.52 -0.55 -7.46
C LEU A 243 28.81 -0.63 -8.29
N PHE A 244 29.92 -0.05 -7.81
CA PHE A 244 31.21 -0.05 -8.50
C PHE A 244 32.08 -1.26 -8.11
N ILE A 245 31.89 -1.84 -6.90
CA ILE A 245 32.61 -3.06 -6.51
C ILE A 245 32.20 -4.26 -7.38
N ILE A 246 30.99 -4.27 -7.95
CA ILE A 246 30.54 -5.35 -8.85
C ILE A 246 30.75 -5.02 -10.35
N SER A 247 31.45 -3.92 -10.68
CA SER A 247 31.79 -3.55 -12.07
C SER A 247 33.12 -4.11 -12.57
N LEU A 248 33.76 -5.03 -11.85
CA LEU A 248 35.00 -5.65 -12.31
C LEU A 248 34.83 -7.15 -12.49
N TYR A 249 35.19 -7.59 -13.70
CA TYR A 249 35.34 -8.97 -14.20
C TYR A 249 34.12 -9.64 -14.83
N ILE A 250 33.76 -9.16 -16.03
CA ILE A 250 33.45 -10.06 -17.15
C ILE A 250 34.23 -9.57 -18.38
N TYR A 251 35.50 -9.98 -18.46
CA TYR A 251 36.24 -10.33 -19.68
C TYR A 251 37.31 -11.35 -19.26
#